data_AF-A0A654FSI4-F1
#
_entry.id   AF-A0A654FSI4-F1
#
_cell.length_a   1.000
_cell.length_b   1.000
_cell.length_c   1.000
_cell.angle_alpha   90.00
_cell.angle_beta   90.00
_cell.angle_gamma   90.00
#
_symmetry.space_group_name_H-M   'P 1'
#
loop_
_entity.id
_entity.type
_entity.pdbx_description
1 polymer ?
#
loop_
_entity_poly.entity_id
_entity_poly.type
_entity_poly.pdbx_seq_one_letter_code
_entity_poly.pdbx_strand_id
1 'polypeptide(L)'
;MRHMCDTHLVVLPYQDHILIRIMAIHTLLFVSLLIFSLIESSSGGKKDRLFTDLQNSIEVTAKPVKDSGDLEAGKDMVTITWKLKSSSAKVDTDTAFKTIQVKLCYAPISQVDRPWRKTDNKLFKDRSCPHEIVSKAYDKTPQSLDWTIGLDIPTGTYFVRAYGIDGDGHEVAYGQSTDEGRTTNLFSVHAISGHHVGLDIASTFFSVFSVVSLFVFFVMEKRKAKLEQRE
;
A
#
# COMPACT_ATOMS: atom_id res chain seq x y z
N MET A 1 -74.73 21.20 39.71
CA MET A 1 -74.33 19.84 39.30
C MET A 1 -73.77 19.95 37.89
N ARG A 2 -72.45 19.69 37.70
CA ARG A 2 -71.75 19.19 36.48
C ARG A 2 -72.05 19.88 35.12
N HIS A 3 -71.13 20.15 34.19
CA HIS A 3 -69.73 19.80 33.95
C HIS A 3 -69.26 20.58 32.69
N MET A 4 -67.95 20.87 32.60
CA MET A 4 -67.02 20.83 31.44
C MET A 4 -67.45 21.40 30.06
N CYS A 5 -66.76 22.38 29.45
CA CYS A 5 -65.40 22.38 28.85
C CYS A 5 -65.23 21.32 27.74
N ASP A 6 -65.01 21.74 26.48
CA ASP A 6 -63.70 21.53 25.85
C ASP A 6 -63.47 22.20 24.49
N THR A 7 -62.21 22.62 24.34
CA THR A 7 -61.62 23.36 23.23
C THR A 7 -60.81 22.37 22.40
N HIS A 8 -61.10 22.20 21.10
CA HIS A 8 -60.25 21.40 20.22
C HIS A 8 -59.24 22.30 19.48
N LEU A 9 -58.02 22.33 20.01
CA LEU A 9 -56.82 22.86 19.36
C LEU A 9 -56.21 21.74 18.50
N VAL A 10 -56.06 21.98 17.20
CA VAL A 10 -55.41 21.05 16.27
C VAL A 10 -53.90 21.26 16.33
N VAL A 11 -53.17 20.29 16.88
CA VAL A 11 -51.70 20.18 16.81
C VAL A 11 -51.34 19.40 15.54
N LEU A 12 -50.63 20.03 14.61
CA LEU A 12 -50.06 19.39 13.41
C LEU A 12 -48.61 18.90 13.66
N PRO A 13 -48.14 17.87 12.92
CA PRO A 13 -47.09 16.96 13.37
C PRO A 13 -45.69 17.41 12.97
N TYR A 14 -44.85 17.74 13.96
CA TYR A 14 -43.42 18.01 13.78
C TYR A 14 -42.57 16.72 13.77
N GLN A 15 -43.16 15.57 14.13
CA GLN A 15 -42.45 14.31 14.38
C GLN A 15 -42.12 13.50 13.11
N ASP A 16 -42.85 13.71 12.03
CA ASP A 16 -42.71 12.91 10.80
C ASP A 16 -41.46 13.28 9.98
N HIS A 17 -41.06 14.56 10.00
CA HIS A 17 -39.90 15.02 9.21
C HIS A 17 -38.55 14.53 9.75
N ILE A 18 -38.44 14.30 11.05
CA ILE A 18 -37.23 13.77 11.70
C ILE A 18 -37.11 12.27 11.46
N LEU A 19 -38.22 11.54 11.55
CA LEU A 19 -38.25 10.10 11.32
C LEU A 19 -37.88 9.75 9.86
N ILE A 20 -38.40 10.51 8.88
CA ILE A 20 -38.08 10.34 7.45
C ILE A 20 -36.58 10.58 7.18
N ARG A 21 -35.96 11.58 7.82
CA ARG A 21 -34.52 11.84 7.66
C ARG A 21 -33.65 10.77 8.32
N ILE A 22 -34.05 10.25 9.48
CA ILE A 22 -33.35 9.14 10.16
C ILE A 22 -33.41 7.87 9.30
N MET A 23 -34.58 7.56 8.73
CA MET A 23 -34.74 6.42 7.84
C MET A 23 -33.87 6.54 6.59
N ALA A 24 -33.82 7.71 5.94
CA ALA A 24 -32.99 7.94 4.76
C ALA A 24 -31.47 7.82 5.03
N ILE A 25 -31.00 8.27 6.19
CA ILE A 25 -29.59 8.12 6.60
C ILE A 25 -29.26 6.65 6.86
N HIS A 26 -30.15 5.90 7.52
CA HIS A 26 -29.99 4.46 7.70
C HIS A 26 -29.98 3.70 6.37
N THR A 27 -30.83 4.08 5.41
CA THR A 27 -30.84 3.48 4.08
C THR A 27 -29.54 3.76 3.33
N LEU A 28 -29.02 5.00 3.39
CA LEU A 28 -27.73 5.36 2.78
C LEU A 28 -26.55 4.61 3.40
N LEU A 29 -26.53 4.45 4.73
CA LEU A 29 -25.50 3.68 5.43
C LEU A 29 -25.56 2.19 5.09
N PHE A 30 -26.77 1.62 5.00
CA PHE A 30 -26.96 0.22 4.59
C PHE A 30 -26.56 -0.04 3.14
N VAL A 31 -26.92 0.86 2.23
CA VAL A 31 -26.54 0.77 0.81
C VAL A 31 -25.02 0.88 0.66
N SER A 32 -24.38 1.78 1.41
CA SER A 32 -22.91 1.87 1.45
C SER A 32 -22.27 0.56 1.95
N LEU A 33 -22.77 -0.02 3.05
CA LEU A 33 -22.28 -1.30 3.57
C LEU A 33 -22.45 -2.47 2.57
N LEU A 34 -23.56 -2.48 1.83
CA LEU A 34 -23.83 -3.46 0.76
C LEU A 34 -22.90 -3.27 -0.44
N ILE A 35 -22.58 -2.03 -0.80
CA ILE A 35 -21.62 -1.76 -1.88
C ILE A 35 -20.20 -2.19 -1.47
N PHE A 36 -19.77 -1.95 -0.23
CA PHE A 36 -18.46 -2.39 0.26
C PHE A 36 -18.32 -3.91 0.34
N SER A 37 -19.40 -4.65 0.64
CA SER A 37 -19.38 -6.11 0.75
C SER A 37 -19.36 -6.82 -0.60
N LEU A 38 -19.79 -6.18 -1.69
CA LEU A 38 -19.74 -6.75 -3.04
C LEU A 38 -18.34 -6.71 -3.68
N ILE A 39 -17.40 -5.95 -3.11
CA ILE A 39 -16.04 -5.81 -3.65
C ILE A 39 -15.13 -7.01 -3.26
N GLU A 40 -15.52 -7.82 -2.26
CA GLU A 40 -14.68 -8.92 -1.75
C GLU A 40 -14.72 -10.22 -2.57
N SER A 41 -15.59 -10.34 -3.59
CA SER A 41 -15.83 -11.63 -4.27
C SER A 41 -15.31 -11.74 -5.72
N SER A 42 -14.06 -11.33 -5.95
CA SER A 42 -13.36 -11.61 -7.22
C SER A 42 -11.94 -12.17 -7.03
N SER A 43 -11.71 -12.99 -6.01
CA SER A 43 -10.52 -13.85 -5.98
C SER A 43 -10.77 -15.11 -6.79
N GLY A 44 -10.67 -14.98 -8.12
CA GLY A 44 -10.59 -16.14 -9.01
C GLY A 44 -9.49 -17.09 -8.51
N GLY A 45 -9.81 -18.38 -8.41
CA GLY A 45 -8.95 -19.42 -7.87
C GLY A 45 -7.65 -19.57 -8.65
N LYS A 46 -6.69 -18.68 -8.42
CA LYS A 46 -5.30 -18.87 -8.81
C LYS A 46 -4.68 -19.82 -7.80
N LYS A 47 -4.07 -20.90 -8.27
CA LYS A 47 -3.26 -21.78 -7.43
C LYS A 47 -2.19 -20.91 -6.75
N ASP A 48 -2.20 -20.86 -5.42
CA ASP A 48 -1.24 -20.09 -4.63
C ASP A 48 0.19 -20.53 -5.01
N ARG A 49 0.94 -19.67 -5.72
CA ARG A 49 2.34 -19.95 -6.03
C ARG A 49 3.20 -19.67 -4.81
N LEU A 50 4.02 -20.66 -4.45
CA LEU A 50 4.93 -20.55 -3.32
C LEU A 50 6.32 -20.14 -3.79
N PHE A 51 7.00 -19.33 -3.00
CA PHE A 51 8.37 -18.92 -3.23
C PHE A 51 9.31 -20.13 -3.22
N THR A 52 9.04 -21.12 -2.37
CA THR A 52 9.78 -22.40 -2.32
C THR A 52 9.72 -23.19 -3.63
N ASP A 53 8.69 -22.97 -4.46
CA ASP A 53 8.56 -23.68 -5.74
C ASP A 53 9.41 -23.04 -6.86
N LEU A 54 9.93 -21.82 -6.65
CA LEU A 54 10.70 -21.12 -7.67
C LEU A 54 12.14 -21.64 -7.71
N GLN A 55 12.68 -21.74 -8.92
CA GLN A 55 14.05 -22.17 -9.12
C GLN A 55 15.04 -21.00 -8.95
N ASN A 56 16.04 -21.17 -8.08
CA ASN A 56 17.11 -20.19 -7.87
C ASN A 56 18.16 -20.23 -9.01
N SER A 57 17.74 -19.83 -10.21
CA SER A 57 18.50 -19.94 -11.46
C SER A 57 19.14 -18.65 -11.94
N ILE A 58 18.82 -17.51 -11.31
CA ILE A 58 19.35 -16.18 -11.66
C ILE A 58 20.42 -15.79 -10.64
N GLU A 59 21.57 -15.32 -11.12
CA GLU A 59 22.59 -14.68 -10.31
C GLU A 59 22.38 -13.17 -10.37
N VAL A 60 22.24 -12.53 -9.21
CA VAL A 60 22.01 -11.09 -9.09
C VAL A 60 23.13 -10.50 -8.24
N THR A 61 23.67 -9.37 -8.66
CA THR A 61 24.63 -8.58 -7.90
C THR A 61 24.14 -7.14 -7.85
N ALA A 62 24.14 -6.55 -6.66
CA ALA A 62 23.81 -5.15 -6.47
C ALA A 62 24.99 -4.48 -5.77
N LYS A 63 25.56 -3.46 -6.41
CA LYS A 63 26.69 -2.70 -5.87
C LYS A 63 26.32 -1.22 -5.87
N PRO A 64 26.23 -0.59 -4.70
CA PRO A 64 26.14 0.86 -4.63
C PRO A 64 27.36 1.48 -5.31
N VAL A 65 27.14 2.57 -6.06
CA VAL A 65 28.25 3.32 -6.70
C VAL A 65 29.12 4.02 -5.64
N LYS A 66 28.52 4.30 -4.47
CA LYS A 66 29.18 4.90 -3.32
C LYS A 66 29.70 3.79 -2.39
N ASP A 67 31.01 3.76 -2.16
CA ASP A 67 31.67 2.71 -1.38
C ASP A 67 31.42 2.80 0.14
N SER A 68 30.92 3.93 0.67
CA SER A 68 30.69 4.10 2.11
C SER A 68 29.54 5.04 2.47
N GLY A 69 28.79 4.63 3.50
CA GLY A 69 27.67 5.38 4.07
C GLY A 69 26.31 4.98 3.52
N ASP A 70 25.26 5.54 4.13
CA ASP A 70 23.89 5.37 3.66
C ASP A 70 23.70 6.07 2.31
N LEU A 71 22.87 5.47 1.45
CA LEU A 71 22.53 5.99 0.13
C LEU A 71 21.36 6.96 0.23
N GLU A 72 21.50 8.14 -0.38
CA GLU A 72 20.46 9.15 -0.43
C GLU A 72 19.49 8.86 -1.59
N ALA A 73 18.21 8.68 -1.25
CA ALA A 73 17.15 8.57 -2.24
C ALA A 73 17.11 9.81 -3.15
N GLY A 74 16.88 9.64 -4.45
CA GLY A 74 16.83 10.70 -5.46
C GLY A 74 18.18 11.20 -5.96
N LYS A 75 19.30 10.69 -5.43
CA LYS A 75 20.65 11.16 -5.78
C LYS A 75 21.62 10.02 -6.03
N ASP A 76 21.69 9.06 -5.10
CA ASP A 76 22.64 7.97 -5.19
C ASP A 76 22.14 6.86 -6.12
N MET A 77 23.09 6.12 -6.71
CA MET A 77 22.84 5.07 -7.69
C MET A 77 23.38 3.71 -7.21
N VAL A 78 22.71 2.66 -7.66
CA VAL A 78 23.10 1.26 -7.46
C VAL A 78 23.23 0.59 -8.82
N THR A 79 24.41 0.03 -9.09
CA THR A 79 24.64 -0.80 -10.26
C THR A 79 24.14 -2.21 -9.97
N ILE A 80 23.17 -2.65 -10.74
CA ILE A 80 22.53 -3.95 -10.60
C ILE A 80 22.87 -4.77 -11.83
N THR A 81 23.44 -5.94 -11.61
CA THR A 81 23.81 -6.88 -12.66
C THR A 81 23.07 -8.19 -12.44
N TRP A 82 22.53 -8.76 -13.51
CA TRP A 82 21.92 -10.09 -13.47
C TRP A 82 22.34 -10.93 -14.67
N LYS A 83 22.44 -12.23 -14.45
CA LYS A 83 22.74 -13.24 -15.46
C LYS A 83 22.17 -14.60 -15.03
N LEU A 84 22.06 -15.53 -15.96
CA LEU A 84 21.72 -16.91 -15.63
C LEU A 84 22.91 -17.60 -14.95
N LYS A 85 22.65 -18.42 -13.93
CA LYS A 85 23.69 -19.27 -13.34
C LYS A 85 24.17 -20.32 -14.35
N SER A 86 25.47 -20.55 -14.42
CA SER A 86 26.04 -21.53 -15.36
C SER A 86 25.52 -22.96 -15.14
N SER A 87 25.08 -23.30 -13.93
CA SER A 87 24.51 -24.62 -13.59
C SER A 87 23.05 -24.81 -14.03
N SER A 88 22.30 -23.73 -14.28
CA SER A 88 20.91 -23.79 -14.76
C SER A 88 20.79 -23.75 -16.29
N ALA A 89 21.91 -23.60 -17.01
CA ALA A 89 21.97 -23.59 -18.48
C ALA A 89 21.61 -24.92 -19.16
N LYS A 90 21.45 -26.02 -18.40
CA LYS A 90 21.01 -27.34 -18.90
C LYS A 90 19.50 -27.58 -18.78
N VAL A 91 18.77 -26.66 -18.15
CA VAL A 91 17.30 -26.64 -18.16
C VAL A 91 16.90 -25.77 -19.34
N ASP A 92 15.94 -26.23 -20.16
CA ASP A 92 15.35 -25.52 -21.32
C ASP A 92 14.65 -24.20 -20.89
N THR A 93 15.43 -23.29 -20.32
CA THR A 93 15.03 -22.03 -19.69
C THR A 93 14.64 -20.98 -20.72
N ASP A 94 15.06 -21.15 -21.98
CA ASP A 94 14.62 -20.36 -23.14
C ASP A 94 13.11 -20.38 -23.34
N THR A 95 12.45 -21.46 -22.92
CA THR A 95 10.99 -21.58 -22.97
C THR A 95 10.31 -21.22 -21.65
N ALA A 96 11.06 -21.16 -20.54
CA ALA A 96 10.49 -21.10 -19.20
C ALA A 96 10.20 -19.67 -18.73
N PHE A 97 11.08 -18.69 -18.99
CA PHE A 97 10.79 -17.30 -18.66
C PHE A 97 11.23 -16.31 -19.75
N LYS A 98 10.29 -15.45 -20.16
CA LYS A 98 10.42 -14.48 -21.26
C LYS A 98 10.84 -13.09 -20.77
N THR A 99 10.52 -12.77 -19.53
CA THR A 99 10.74 -11.44 -18.95
C THR A 99 11.52 -11.58 -17.65
N ILE A 100 12.48 -10.70 -17.43
CA ILE A 100 13.11 -10.51 -16.13
C ILE A 100 12.51 -9.28 -15.46
N GLN A 101 12.04 -9.48 -14.23
CA GLN A 101 11.56 -8.42 -13.36
C GLN A 101 12.49 -8.30 -12.16
N VAL A 102 13.15 -7.17 -12.02
CA VAL A 102 14.04 -6.87 -10.90
C VAL A 102 13.30 -6.00 -9.90
N LYS A 103 13.29 -6.40 -8.63
CA LYS A 103 12.62 -5.72 -7.53
C LYS A 103 13.58 -5.40 -6.40
N LEU A 104 13.29 -4.32 -5.70
CA LEU A 104 13.94 -3.94 -4.45
C LEU A 104 13.19 -4.56 -3.27
N CYS A 105 13.91 -5.23 -2.38
CA CYS A 105 13.34 -5.98 -1.27
C CYS A 105 13.90 -5.54 0.08
N TYR A 106 13.05 -5.47 1.10
CA TYR A 106 13.45 -5.16 2.48
C TYR A 106 14.28 -6.30 3.08
N ALA A 107 15.45 -5.98 3.61
CA ALA A 107 16.23 -6.91 4.43
C ALA A 107 15.50 -7.21 5.76
N PRO A 108 15.75 -8.37 6.40
CA PRO A 108 15.07 -8.76 7.64
C PRO A 108 15.12 -7.69 8.74
N ILE A 109 16.25 -6.98 8.87
CA ILE A 109 16.42 -5.88 9.83
C ILE A 109 15.40 -4.74 9.64
N SER A 110 14.94 -4.52 8.41
CA SER A 110 13.95 -3.49 8.07
C SER A 110 12.49 -3.97 8.09
N GLN A 111 12.27 -5.24 8.44
CA GLN A 111 10.94 -5.86 8.59
C GLN A 111 10.47 -5.94 10.05
N VAL A 112 11.37 -5.75 11.02
CA VAL A 112 11.06 -5.78 12.47
C VAL A 112 10.00 -4.73 12.79
N ASP A 113 8.93 -5.13 13.49
CA ASP A 113 7.77 -4.30 13.86
C ASP A 113 7.04 -3.60 12.69
N ARG A 114 7.23 -4.11 11.47
CA ARG A 114 6.64 -3.56 10.24
C ARG A 114 5.90 -4.66 9.47
N PRO A 115 4.68 -5.07 9.89
CA PRO A 115 3.94 -6.16 9.24
C PRO A 115 3.68 -5.94 7.74
N TRP A 116 3.63 -4.68 7.30
CA TRP A 116 3.45 -4.32 5.90
C TRP A 116 4.69 -4.52 5.02
N ARG A 117 5.84 -4.90 5.60
CA ARG A 117 7.10 -5.24 4.89
C ARG A 117 7.46 -6.72 5.00
N LYS A 118 6.59 -7.53 5.60
CA LYS A 118 6.88 -8.92 5.97
C LYS A 118 7.00 -9.82 4.74
N THR A 119 7.97 -10.72 4.79
CA THR A 119 8.12 -11.79 3.80
C THR A 119 7.07 -12.88 4.02
N ASP A 120 6.45 -13.36 2.95
CA ASP A 120 5.56 -14.54 2.96
C ASP A 120 6.03 -15.56 1.93
N ASN A 121 5.69 -16.83 2.14
CA ASN A 121 5.99 -17.86 1.14
C ASN A 121 5.03 -17.77 -0.05
N LYS A 122 3.78 -17.36 0.16
CA LYS A 122 2.84 -17.14 -0.94
C LYS A 122 3.23 -15.86 -1.66
N LEU A 123 3.63 -15.95 -2.92
CA LEU A 123 4.16 -14.80 -3.68
C LEU A 123 3.20 -13.61 -3.70
N PHE A 124 1.90 -13.85 -3.85
CA PHE A 124 0.89 -12.78 -3.85
C PHE A 124 0.69 -12.09 -2.49
N LYS A 125 1.16 -12.70 -1.39
CA LYS A 125 1.14 -12.13 -0.04
C LYS A 125 2.50 -11.56 0.37
N ASP A 126 3.56 -11.82 -0.39
CA ASP A 126 4.89 -11.34 -0.08
C ASP A 126 4.95 -9.81 -0.24
N ARG A 127 5.10 -9.10 0.89
CA ARG A 127 5.24 -7.64 0.91
C ARG A 127 6.69 -7.19 1.04
N SER A 128 7.64 -8.13 1.00
CA SER A 128 9.06 -7.81 1.17
C SER A 128 9.64 -7.09 -0.04
N CYS A 129 9.10 -7.29 -1.25
CA CYS A 129 9.63 -6.72 -2.50
C CYS A 129 8.61 -5.83 -3.24
N PRO A 130 8.21 -4.67 -2.69
CA PRO A 130 7.12 -3.89 -3.26
C PRO A 130 7.54 -2.99 -4.44
N HIS A 131 8.82 -2.64 -4.56
CA HIS A 131 9.27 -1.69 -5.59
C HIS A 131 9.89 -2.42 -6.77
N GLU A 132 9.34 -2.19 -7.96
CA GLU A 132 9.93 -2.64 -9.22
C GLU A 132 11.03 -1.66 -9.66
N ILE A 133 12.21 -2.21 -9.98
CA ILE A 133 13.35 -1.46 -10.51
C ILE A 133 13.28 -1.43 -12.03
N VAL A 134 13.10 -2.61 -12.64
CA VAL A 134 12.97 -2.76 -14.08
C VAL A 134 12.23 -4.06 -14.42
N SER A 135 11.42 -4.02 -15.46
CA SER A 135 10.85 -5.20 -16.11
C SER A 135 11.17 -5.13 -17.60
N LYS A 136 11.85 -6.15 -18.12
CA LYS A 136 12.25 -6.19 -19.53
C LYS A 136 12.38 -7.62 -20.06
N ALA A 137 12.33 -7.74 -21.38
CA ALA A 137 12.55 -9.02 -22.04
C ALA A 137 13.89 -9.63 -21.63
N TYR A 138 13.88 -10.92 -21.35
CA TYR A 138 15.07 -11.67 -20.98
C TYR A 138 16.01 -11.79 -22.18
N ASP A 139 17.30 -11.55 -21.92
CA ASP A 139 18.38 -11.83 -22.85
C ASP A 139 19.37 -12.77 -22.16
N LYS A 140 19.95 -13.70 -22.91
CA LYS A 140 20.93 -14.69 -22.44
C LYS A 140 22.26 -14.03 -22.02
N THR A 141 22.49 -12.81 -22.47
CA THR A 141 23.69 -12.06 -22.11
C THR A 141 23.59 -11.50 -20.69
N PRO A 142 24.71 -11.40 -19.96
CA PRO A 142 24.73 -10.67 -18.69
C PRO A 142 24.29 -9.22 -18.91
N GLN A 143 23.33 -8.76 -18.12
CA GLN A 143 22.79 -7.42 -18.22
C GLN A 143 23.14 -6.62 -16.96
N SER A 144 23.47 -5.35 -17.15
CA SER A 144 23.73 -4.40 -16.07
C SER A 144 22.89 -3.15 -16.25
N LEU A 145 22.46 -2.57 -15.14
CA LEU A 145 21.67 -1.34 -15.08
C LEU A 145 22.17 -0.50 -13.91
N ASP A 146 22.45 0.77 -14.19
CA ASP A 146 22.66 1.77 -13.14
C ASP A 146 21.30 2.36 -12.79
N TRP A 147 20.82 2.05 -11.58
CA TRP A 147 19.52 2.49 -11.11
C TRP A 147 19.68 3.60 -10.07
N THR A 148 19.10 4.77 -10.35
CA THR A 148 18.98 5.85 -9.37
C THR A 148 17.87 5.52 -8.38
N ILE A 149 18.16 5.62 -7.09
CA ILE A 149 17.16 5.34 -6.04
C ILE A 149 16.04 6.39 -6.15
N GLY A 150 14.79 5.95 -6.27
CA GLY A 150 13.64 6.86 -6.34
C GLY A 150 13.39 7.60 -5.02
N LEU A 151 12.82 8.80 -5.08
CA LEU A 151 12.44 9.58 -3.89
C LEU A 151 11.30 8.93 -3.07
N ASP A 152 10.54 8.03 -3.69
CA ASP A 152 9.46 7.26 -3.08
C ASP A 152 9.96 6.05 -2.27
N ILE A 153 11.26 5.73 -2.36
CA ILE A 153 11.87 4.63 -1.61
C ILE A 153 12.06 5.06 -0.14
N PRO A 154 11.40 4.39 0.81
CA PRO A 154 11.47 4.80 2.21
C PRO A 154 12.81 4.39 2.84
N THR A 155 13.13 5.02 3.98
CA THR A 155 14.33 4.66 4.75
C THR A 155 14.28 3.20 5.18
N GLY A 156 15.37 2.49 4.92
CA GLY A 156 15.51 1.06 5.23
C GLY A 156 16.77 0.45 4.61
N THR A 157 17.01 -0.80 4.98
CA THR A 157 18.05 -1.65 4.43
C THR A 157 17.44 -2.63 3.44
N TYR A 158 18.07 -2.74 2.27
CA TYR A 158 17.52 -3.45 1.13
C TYR A 158 18.52 -4.43 0.51
N PHE A 159 17.97 -5.35 -0.27
CA PHE A 159 18.67 -6.18 -1.23
C PHE A 159 17.87 -6.23 -2.53
N VAL A 160 18.49 -6.71 -3.62
CA VAL A 160 17.82 -6.81 -4.92
C VAL A 160 17.46 -8.26 -5.20
N ARG A 161 16.25 -8.49 -5.73
CA ARG A 161 15.79 -9.79 -6.19
C ARG A 161 15.30 -9.69 -7.64
N ALA A 162 15.76 -10.60 -8.48
CA ALA A 162 15.24 -10.77 -9.83
C ALA A 162 14.28 -11.96 -9.87
N TYR A 163 13.23 -11.83 -10.66
CA TYR A 163 12.26 -12.87 -10.97
C TYR A 163 12.25 -13.13 -12.46
N GLY A 164 12.25 -14.41 -12.84
CA GLY A 164 11.97 -14.85 -14.20
C GLY A 164 10.47 -15.08 -14.35
N ILE A 165 9.85 -14.38 -15.29
CA ILE A 165 8.42 -14.40 -15.58
C ILE A 165 8.15 -15.22 -16.84
N ASP A 166 7.24 -16.19 -16.76
CA ASP A 166 6.79 -17.03 -17.87
C ASP A 166 5.92 -16.26 -18.89
N GLY A 167 5.57 -16.92 -20.00
CA GLY A 167 4.71 -16.33 -21.03
C GLY A 167 3.28 -16.03 -20.56
N ASP A 168 2.87 -16.61 -19.44
CA ASP A 168 1.57 -16.41 -18.80
C ASP A 168 1.62 -15.31 -17.72
N GLY A 169 2.77 -14.64 -17.56
CA GLY A 169 2.95 -13.53 -16.64
C GLY A 169 3.23 -13.92 -15.21
N HIS A 170 3.67 -15.15 -14.95
CA HIS A 170 3.92 -15.64 -13.59
C HIS A 170 5.39 -15.89 -13.29
N GLU A 171 5.77 -15.74 -12.02
CA GLU A 171 7.11 -16.04 -11.54
C GLU A 171 7.38 -17.56 -11.54
N VAL A 172 8.48 -17.96 -12.18
CA VAL A 172 8.94 -19.37 -12.25
C VAL A 172 10.38 -19.55 -11.77
N ALA A 173 11.15 -18.47 -11.75
CA ALA A 173 12.54 -18.46 -11.34
C ALA A 173 12.83 -17.23 -10.48
N TYR A 174 13.85 -17.32 -9.64
CA TYR A 174 14.35 -16.18 -8.90
C TYR A 174 15.87 -16.17 -8.79
N GLY A 175 16.39 -15.02 -8.40
CA GLY A 175 17.75 -14.78 -7.95
C GLY A 175 17.78 -13.60 -7.02
N GLN A 176 18.74 -13.54 -6.10
CA GLN A 176 18.85 -12.43 -5.16
C GLN A 176 20.32 -12.09 -4.89
N SER A 177 20.60 -10.83 -4.56
CA SER A 177 21.96 -10.33 -4.32
C SER A 177 22.56 -10.77 -2.98
N THR A 178 21.74 -11.35 -2.10
CA THR A 178 22.10 -11.76 -0.74
C THR A 178 22.05 -13.27 -0.56
N ASP A 179 22.73 -13.77 0.47
CA ASP A 179 22.61 -15.14 0.99
C ASP A 179 21.16 -15.51 1.41
N GLU A 180 20.91 -16.80 1.63
CA GLU A 180 19.60 -17.31 2.06
C GLU A 180 19.10 -16.67 3.35
N GLY A 181 20.01 -16.35 4.28
CA GLY A 181 19.72 -15.65 5.54
C GLY A 181 19.47 -14.15 5.37
N ARG A 182 19.73 -13.58 4.19
CA ARG A 182 19.56 -12.16 3.84
C ARG A 182 20.38 -11.23 4.72
N THR A 183 21.64 -11.59 4.95
CA THR A 183 22.56 -10.89 5.86
C THR A 183 23.76 -10.24 5.15
N THR A 184 23.99 -10.56 3.88
CA THR A 184 25.15 -10.13 3.09
C THR A 184 24.75 -9.26 1.89
N ASN A 185 25.65 -8.43 1.38
CA ASN A 185 25.39 -7.53 0.23
C ASN A 185 24.12 -6.69 0.37
N LEU A 186 23.88 -6.21 1.59
CA LEU A 186 22.80 -5.30 1.91
C LEU A 186 23.29 -3.86 1.76
N PHE A 187 22.39 -2.95 1.40
CA PHE A 187 22.67 -1.53 1.39
C PHE A 187 21.55 -0.76 2.08
N SER A 188 21.93 0.29 2.81
CA SER A 188 21.00 1.15 3.53
C SER A 188 20.67 2.38 2.69
N VAL A 189 19.39 2.67 2.59
CA VAL A 189 18.85 3.84 1.92
C VAL A 189 18.26 4.76 2.97
N HIS A 190 18.64 6.02 2.92
CA HIS A 190 17.99 7.10 3.65
C HIS A 190 17.07 7.84 2.69
N ALA A 191 15.77 7.82 2.99
CA ALA A 191 14.83 8.64 2.26
C ALA A 191 15.14 10.11 2.53
N ILE A 192 15.15 10.93 1.48
CA ILE A 192 15.01 12.36 1.68
C ILE A 192 13.61 12.56 2.25
N SER A 193 13.51 13.24 3.41
CA SER A 193 12.22 13.57 4.02
C SER A 193 11.40 14.41 3.06
N GLY A 194 10.63 13.74 2.21
CA GLY A 194 9.66 14.34 1.33
C GLY A 194 8.49 14.74 2.18
N HIS A 195 8.27 16.06 2.30
CA HIS A 195 7.02 16.65 2.75
C HIS A 195 5.87 15.93 2.03
N HIS A 196 5.20 15.01 2.72
CA HIS A 196 4.14 14.20 2.12
C HIS A 196 2.97 15.13 1.86
N VAL A 197 2.85 15.66 0.65
CA VAL A 197 1.80 16.61 0.24
C VAL A 197 0.40 16.14 0.68
N GLY A 198 0.14 14.82 0.64
CA GLY A 198 -1.11 14.25 1.14
C GLY A 198 -1.32 14.41 2.66
N LEU A 199 -0.27 14.28 3.46
CA LEU A 199 -0.30 14.48 4.91
C LEU A 199 -0.51 15.97 5.25
N ASP A 200 0.13 16.89 4.51
CA ASP A 200 -0.07 18.33 4.69
C ASP A 200 -1.48 18.78 4.28
N ILE A 201 -2.00 18.25 3.18
CA ILE A 201 -3.38 18.48 2.74
C ILE A 201 -4.36 17.95 3.80
N ALA A 202 -4.19 16.70 4.26
CA ALA A 202 -5.06 16.11 5.27
C ALA A 202 -5.04 16.92 6.58
N SER A 203 -3.86 17.32 7.04
CA SER A 203 -3.68 18.17 8.22
C SER A 203 -4.43 19.51 8.08
N THR A 204 -4.34 20.15 6.92
CA THR A 204 -5.03 21.40 6.62
C THR A 204 -6.55 21.23 6.71
N PHE A 205 -7.11 20.18 6.08
CA PHE A 205 -8.54 19.90 6.14
C PHE A 205 -9.04 19.61 7.55
N PHE A 206 -8.31 18.80 8.34
CA PHE A 206 -8.67 18.50 9.72
C PHE A 206 -8.63 19.75 10.61
N SER A 207 -7.64 20.63 10.41
CA SER A 207 -7.54 21.89 11.14
C SER A 207 -8.73 22.81 10.86
N VAL A 208 -9.06 23.03 9.58
CA VAL A 208 -10.20 23.86 9.17
C VAL A 208 -11.51 23.27 9.69
N PHE A 209 -11.70 21.96 9.57
CA PHE A 209 -12.90 21.27 10.07
C PHE A 209 -13.07 21.43 11.59
N SER A 210 -11.99 21.38 12.37
CA SER A 210 -12.04 21.59 13.82
C SER A 210 -12.50 23.00 14.17
N VAL A 211 -12.00 24.03 13.50
CA VAL A 211 -12.37 25.43 13.79
C VAL A 211 -13.83 25.68 13.39
N VAL A 212 -14.24 25.19 12.22
CA VAL A 212 -15.62 25.36 11.72
C VAL A 212 -16.61 24.63 12.62
N SER A 213 -16.31 23.39 13.03
CA SER A 213 -17.21 22.62 13.91
C SER A 213 -17.38 23.29 15.28
N LEU A 214 -16.29 23.81 15.86
CA LEU A 214 -16.34 24.57 17.11
C LEU A 214 -17.19 25.85 16.97
N PHE A 215 -17.02 26.58 15.87
CA PHE A 215 -17.79 27.79 15.59
C PHE A 215 -19.29 27.50 15.43
N VAL A 216 -19.63 26.46 14.66
CA VAL A 216 -21.02 26.02 14.48
C VAL A 216 -21.63 25.62 15.82
N PHE A 217 -20.89 24.89 16.66
CA PHE A 217 -21.34 24.52 18.01
C PHE A 217 -21.65 25.75 18.86
N PHE A 218 -20.76 26.75 18.90
CA PHE A 218 -20.99 28.00 19.64
C PHE A 218 -22.20 28.77 19.13
N VAL A 219 -22.42 28.84 17.81
CA VAL A 219 -23.59 29.52 17.23
C VAL A 219 -24.88 28.78 17.58
N MET A 220 -24.87 27.45 17.54
CA MET A 220 -26.03 26.64 17.93
C MET A 220 -26.36 26.81 19.42
N GLU A 221 -25.38 26.76 20.31
CA GLU A 221 -25.55 27.04 21.75
C GLU A 221 -26.14 28.43 22.00
N LYS A 222 -25.58 29.47 21.36
CA LYS A 222 -26.11 30.84 21.44
C LYS A 222 -27.56 30.96 20.94
N ARG A 223 -27.93 30.20 19.89
CA ARG A 223 -29.30 30.20 19.37
C ARG A 223 -30.26 29.49 20.32
N LYS A 224 -29.86 28.38 20.95
CA LYS A 224 -30.66 27.68 21.97
C LYS A 224 -30.91 28.56 23.18
N ALA A 225 -29.88 29.19 23.75
CA ALA A 225 -30.02 30.09 24.89
C ALA A 225 -30.98 31.27 24.62
N LYS A 226 -31.00 31.81 23.38
CA LYS A 226 -31.93 32.88 22.99
C LYS A 226 -33.37 32.42 22.77
N LEU A 227 -33.61 31.13 22.56
CA LEU A 227 -34.94 30.55 22.46
C LEU A 227 -35.50 30.29 23.86
N GLU A 228 -34.69 29.73 24.76
CA GLU A 228 -35.07 29.49 26.16
C GLU A 228 -35.37 30.79 26.94
N GLN A 229 -34.72 31.92 26.62
CA GLN A 229 -35.05 33.22 27.22
C GLN A 229 -36.31 33.88 26.63
N ARG A 230 -36.90 33.32 25.57
CA ARG A 230 -38.10 33.87 24.91
C ARG A 230 -39.38 33.09 25.21
N GLU A 231 -39.27 31.95 25.90
CA GLU A 231 -40.37 31.27 26.60
C GLU A 231 -40.51 31.81 28.04
#